data_AF-A0A5E4NV84-F1
#
_entry.id   AF-A0A5E4NV84-F1
#
_cell.length_a   1.000
_cell.length_b   1.000
_cell.length_c   1.000
_cell.angle_alpha   90.00
_cell.angle_beta   90.00
_cell.angle_gamma   90.00
#
_symmetry.space_group_name_H-M   'P 1'
#
loop_
_entity.id
_entity.type
_entity.pdbx_description
1 polymer ?
#
loop_
_entity_poly.entity_id
_entity_poly.type
_entity_poly.pdbx_seq_one_letter_code
_entity_poly.pdbx_strand_id
1 'polypeptide(L)' 'MTTIEDTKTLLRRAIAGESLTIDATIHSLHEMTQLAVALEEDANLAIRNAELMSPIERASVSTVGRGRVVFL' A
#
# COMPACT_ATOMS: atom_id res chain seq x y z
N MET A 1 -4.16 19.45 10.32
CA MET A 1 -2.99 18.60 10.62
C MET A 1 -3.36 17.20 10.18
N THR A 2 -2.86 16.71 9.05
CA THR A 2 -3.07 15.33 8.61
C THR A 2 -2.13 14.45 9.44
N THR A 3 -2.70 13.61 10.30
CA THR A 3 -1.92 12.64 11.06
C THR A 3 -1.39 11.61 10.08
N ILE A 4 -0.08 11.60 9.85
CA ILE A 4 0.57 10.52 9.10
C ILE A 4 0.41 9.26 9.97
N GLU A 5 -0.32 8.27 9.45
CA GLU A 5 -0.54 7.01 10.16
C GLU A 5 0.77 6.20 10.13
N ASP A 6 1.19 5.71 11.30
CA ASP A 6 2.42 4.93 11.43
C ASP A 6 2.31 3.59 10.69
N THR A 7 3.38 3.19 10.01
CA THR A 7 3.44 1.98 9.17
C THR A 7 3.08 0.70 9.95
N LYS A 8 3.37 0.63 11.26
CA LYS A 8 2.98 -0.52 12.09
C LYS A 8 1.47 -0.64 12.26
N THR A 9 0.77 0.48 12.34
CA THR A 9 -0.71 0.50 12.44
C THR A 9 -1.32 0.06 11.13
N LEU A 10 -0.81 0.56 10.00
CA LEU A 10 -1.26 0.17 8.66
C LEU A 10 -1.04 -1.33 8.41
N LEU A 11 0.12 -1.88 8.80
CA LEU A 11 0.40 -3.33 8.67
C LEU A 11 -0.58 -4.19 9.47
N ARG A 12 -0.92 -3.80 10.70
CA ARG A 12 -1.90 -4.56 11.51
C ARG A 12 -3.26 -4.62 10.83
N ARG A 13 -3.68 -3.52 10.22
CA ARG A 13 -4.94 -3.41 9.50
C ARG A 13 -4.92 -4.23 8.20
N ALA A 14 -3.80 -4.21 7.46
CA ALA A 14 -3.60 -5.08 6.30
C ALA A 14 -3.77 -6.58 6.67
N ILE A 15 -3.11 -7.01 7.74
CA ILE A 15 -3.18 -8.40 8.25
C ILE A 15 -4.58 -8.74 8.77
N ALA A 16 -5.32 -7.75 9.29
CA ALA A 16 -6.71 -7.92 9.69
C ALA A 16 -7.69 -8.00 8.49
N GLY A 17 -7.18 -7.91 7.25
CA GLY A 17 -7.97 -7.94 6.02
C GLY A 17 -8.66 -6.62 5.68
N GLU A 18 -8.24 -5.51 6.29
CA GLU A 18 -8.84 -4.20 6.01
C GLU A 18 -8.36 -3.61 4.68
N SER A 19 -9.26 -2.89 4.01
CA SER A 19 -8.90 -2.02 2.89
C SER A 19 -8.11 -0.81 3.38
N LEU A 20 -6.97 -0.54 2.74
CA LEU A 20 -6.07 0.55 3.08
C LEU A 20 -6.03 1.61 1.99
N THR A 21 -5.75 2.84 2.38
CA THR A 21 -5.45 3.94 1.45
C THR A 21 -4.25 4.71 1.98
N ILE A 22 -3.21 4.82 1.16
CA ILE A 22 -1.95 5.49 1.50
C ILE A 22 -1.55 6.48 0.40
N ASP A 23 -0.58 7.33 0.69
CA ASP A 23 -0.06 8.35 -0.22
C ASP A 23 1.39 8.06 -0.61
N ALA A 24 1.69 8.01 -1.91
CA ALA A 24 3.05 7.79 -2.43
C ALA A 24 4.02 8.94 -2.10
N THR A 25 3.54 10.13 -1.72
CA THR A 25 4.42 11.22 -1.24
C THR A 25 4.89 11.02 0.19
N ILE A 26 4.22 10.15 0.95
CA ILE A 26 4.44 9.95 2.39
C ILE A 26 5.20 8.64 2.64
N HIS A 27 4.79 7.57 1.97
CA HIS A 27 5.34 6.23 2.19
C HIS A 27 6.38 5.88 1.14
N SER A 28 7.47 5.26 1.61
CA SER A 28 8.51 4.74 0.74
C SER A 28 8.05 3.50 -0.03
N LEU A 29 8.69 3.20 -1.16
CA LEU A 29 8.47 1.96 -1.92
C LEU A 29 8.57 0.71 -1.02
N HIS A 30 9.52 0.71 -0.09
CA HIS A 30 9.71 -0.40 0.83
C HIS A 30 8.47 -0.64 1.70
N GLU A 31 7.93 0.41 2.32
CA GLU A 31 6.73 0.33 3.16
C GLU A 31 5.50 -0.07 2.34
N MET A 32 5.33 0.51 1.15
CA MET A 32 4.22 0.15 0.26
C MET A 32 4.27 -1.33 -0.13
N THR A 33 5.47 -1.85 -0.40
CA THR A 33 5.67 -3.28 -0.72
C THR A 33 5.35 -4.16 0.48
N GLN A 34 5.78 -3.79 1.69
CA GLN A 34 5.44 -4.52 2.92
C GLN A 34 3.92 -4.56 3.16
N LEU A 35 3.24 -3.43 2.97
CA LEU A 35 1.79 -3.36 3.08
C LEU A 35 1.10 -4.24 2.04
N ALA A 36 1.55 -4.20 0.77
CA ALA A 36 0.99 -5.02 -0.30
C ALA A 36 1.18 -6.53 -0.04
N VAL A 37 2.34 -6.95 0.47
CA VAL A 37 2.59 -8.34 0.88
C VAL A 37 1.64 -8.78 2.00
N ALA A 38 1.30 -7.89 2.91
CA ALA A 38 0.46 -8.18 4.06
C ALA A 38 -1.05 -8.22 3.77
N LEU A 39 -1.49 -7.92 2.54
CA LEU A 39 -2.91 -7.95 2.17
C LEU A 39 -3.41 -9.38 1.96
N GLU A 40 -4.55 -9.68 2.57
CA GLU A 40 -5.35 -10.88 2.30
C GLU A 40 -6.07 -10.82 0.94
N GLU A 41 -6.56 -11.96 0.43
CA GLU A 41 -7.13 -12.11 -0.94
C GLU A 41 -8.26 -11.11 -1.27
N ASP A 42 -9.12 -10.80 -0.29
CA ASP A 42 -10.24 -9.86 -0.47
C ASP A 42 -9.90 -8.41 -0.08
N ALA A 43 -8.69 -8.15 0.43
CA ALA A 43 -8.26 -6.84 0.86
C ALA A 43 -7.65 -6.03 -0.30
N ASN A 44 -7.68 -4.71 -0.17
CA ASN A 44 -7.23 -3.78 -1.19
C ASN A 44 -6.39 -2.65 -0.60
N LEU A 45 -5.26 -2.36 -1.25
CA LEU A 45 -4.41 -1.20 -0.97
C LEU A 45 -4.53 -0.20 -2.10
N ALA A 46 -5.15 0.95 -1.81
CA ALA A 46 -5.19 2.09 -2.71
C ALA A 46 -4.00 3.02 -2.46
N ILE A 47 -3.23 3.32 -3.51
CA ILE A 47 -2.07 4.20 -3.45
C ILE A 47 -2.39 5.46 -4.24
N ARG A 48 -2.48 6.60 -3.55
CA ARG A 48 -2.73 7.91 -4.15
C ARG A 48 -1.44 8.55 -4.64
N ASN A 49 -1.57 9.48 -5.58
CA ASN A 49 -0.46 10.19 -6.22
C ASN A 49 0.52 9.23 -6.90
N ALA A 50 -0.01 8.14 -7.44
CA ALA A 50 0.81 7.08 -8.05
C ALA A 50 1.51 7.54 -9.33
N GLU A 51 1.12 8.66 -9.94
CA GLU A 51 1.83 9.35 -11.03
C GLU A 51 3.28 9.70 -10.70
N LEU A 52 3.61 9.79 -9.41
CA LEU A 52 4.97 10.02 -8.94
C LEU A 52 5.82 8.74 -8.93
N MET A 53 5.19 7.57 -9.04
CA MET A 53 5.87 6.29 -9.10
C MET A 53 6.20 5.91 -10.54
N SER A 54 7.41 5.44 -10.75
CA SER A 54 7.85 4.84 -12.02
C SER A 54 7.08 3.52 -12.29
N PRO A 55 7.03 3.07 -13.55
CA PRO A 55 6.37 1.81 -13.90
C PRO A 55 6.92 0.59 -13.14
N ILE A 56 8.23 0.56 -12.86
CA ILE A 56 8.86 -0.56 -12.14
C ILE A 56 8.51 -0.57 -10.65
N GLU A 57 8.30 0.60 -10.05
CA GLU A 57 7.84 0.71 -8.66
C GLU A 57 6.40 0.22 -8.54
N ARG A 58 5.53 0.60 -9.47
CA ARG A 58 4.15 0.10 -9.51
C ARG A 58 4.10 -1.42 -9.68
N ALA A 59 4.92 -1.96 -10.58
CA ALA A 59 5.05 -3.40 -10.76
C ALA A 59 5.49 -4.08 -9.45
N SER A 60 6.55 -3.57 -8.82
CA SER A 60 7.09 -4.10 -7.56
C SER A 60 6.07 -4.16 -6.44
N VAL A 61 5.17 -3.19 -6.34
CA VAL A 61 4.13 -3.20 -5.29
C VAL A 61 2.93 -4.07 -5.66
N SER A 62 2.53 -4.10 -6.94
CA SER A 62 1.30 -4.81 -7.35
C SER A 62 1.43 -6.34 -7.45
N THR A 63 2.64 -6.89 -7.57
CA THR A 63 2.85 -8.33 -7.84
C THR A 63 3.23 -9.15 -6.62
N VAL A 64 3.41 -8.54 -5.45
CA VAL A 64 4.04 -9.20 -4.29
C VAL A 64 3.06 -9.86 -3.33
N GLY A 65 1.77 -9.56 -3.43
CA GLY A 65 0.74 -10.02 -2.50
C GLY A 65 -0.43 -10.71 -3.20
N ARG A 66 -1.34 -11.26 -2.38
CA ARG A 66 -2.59 -11.87 -2.87
C ARG A 66 -3.71 -10.85 -3.03
N GLY A 67 -3.76 -9.86 -2.14
CA GLY A 67 -4.72 -8.77 -2.22
C GLY A 67 -4.48 -7.84 -3.40
N ARG A 68 -5.45 -6.95 -3.65
CA ARG A 68 -5.45 -6.08 -4.83
C ARG A 68 -4.81 -4.72 -4.53
N VAL A 69 -3.77 -4.38 -5.27
CA VAL A 69 -3.23 -3.00 -5.28
C VAL A 69 -3.92 -2.18 -6.37
N VAL A 70 -4.37 -0.98 -6.02
CA VAL A 70 -5.00 -0.02 -6.93
C VAL A 70 -4.22 1.29 -6.89
N PHE A 71 -3.88 1.82 -8.05
CA PHE A 71 -3.18 3.10 -8.20
C PHE A 71 -4.20 4.19 -8.55
N LEU A 72 -4.24 5.26 -7.76
CA LEU A 72 -5.19 6.38 -7.85
C LEU A 72 -4.48 7.69 -8.16
#